data_AF-A0A1I0U7U6-F1
#
_entry.id   AF-A0A1I0U7U6-F1
#
_cell.length_a   1.000
_cell.length_b   1.000
_cell.length_c   1.000
_cell.angle_alpha   90.00
_cell.angle_beta   90.00
_cell.angle_gamma   90.00
#
_symmetry.space_group_name_H-M   'P 1'
#
loop_
_entity.id
_entity.type
_entity.pdbx_description
1 polymer ?
#
loop_
_entity_poly.entity_id
_entity_poly.type
_entity_poly.pdbx_seq_one_letter_code
_entity_poly.pdbx_strand_id
1 'polypeptide(L)'
;MNAFNIEINHNDQALTLTIIPQHDHFRIVYLEEILGILKKQGSDWILMKADEIDAETLVTKNKLTGSGHHISLGVAEINQISGAIENHLQ
;
A
#
# COMPACT_ATOMS: atom_id res chain seq x y z
N MET A 1 4.52 5.77 14.49
CA MET A 1 4.24 4.31 14.34
C MET A 1 5.37 3.69 13.55
N ASN A 2 5.61 2.40 13.76
CA ASN A 2 6.61 1.64 13.02
C ASN A 2 5.96 0.96 11.81
N ALA A 3 6.77 0.57 10.83
CA ALA A 3 6.30 -0.29 9.74
C ALA A 3 5.84 -1.64 10.30
N PHE A 4 4.79 -2.20 9.69
CA PHE A 4 4.21 -3.48 10.10
C PHE A 4 3.75 -4.27 8.88
N ASN A 5 3.64 -5.58 9.04
CA ASN A 5 3.16 -6.47 7.99
C ASN A 5 1.69 -6.82 8.23
N ILE A 6 0.94 -6.93 7.14
CA ILE A 6 -0.42 -7.44 7.12
C ILE A 6 -0.53 -8.55 6.08
N GLU A 7 -1.49 -9.44 6.26
CA GLU A 7 -1.84 -10.44 5.27
C GLU A 7 -3.19 -10.06 4.64
N ILE A 8 -3.28 -10.12 3.32
CA ILE A 8 -4.52 -9.93 2.57
C ILE A 8 -4.76 -11.13 1.65
N ASN A 9 -6.01 -11.38 1.29
CA ASN A 9 -6.33 -12.30 0.20
C ASN A 9 -6.44 -11.53 -1.13
N HIS A 10 -5.73 -12.01 -2.15
CA HIS A 10 -5.77 -11.52 -3.52
C HIS A 10 -5.79 -12.71 -4.48
N ASN A 11 -6.83 -12.83 -5.31
CA ASN A 11 -7.01 -13.92 -6.28
C ASN A 11 -6.83 -15.32 -5.65
N ASP A 12 -7.46 -15.56 -4.49
CA ASP A 12 -7.37 -16.81 -3.71
C ASP A 12 -5.96 -17.13 -3.16
N GLN A 13 -5.07 -16.15 -3.14
CA GLN A 13 -3.72 -16.26 -2.57
C GLN A 13 -3.54 -15.28 -1.41
N ALA A 14 -2.92 -15.75 -0.33
CA ALA A 14 -2.49 -14.90 0.76
C ALA A 14 -1.23 -14.12 0.35
N LEU A 15 -1.29 -12.79 0.46
CA LEU A 15 -0.18 -11.89 0.22
C LEU A 15 0.20 -11.16 1.50
N THR A 16 1.48 -11.16 1.83
CA THR A 16 2.01 -10.31 2.89
C THR A 16 2.40 -8.95 2.33
N LEU A 17 1.78 -7.90 2.83
CA LEU A 17 2.09 -6.50 2.51
C LEU A 17 2.81 -5.85 3.68
N THR A 18 3.79 -5.01 3.37
CA THR A 18 4.41 -4.13 4.36
C THR A 18 3.73 -2.77 4.29
N ILE A 19 3.18 -2.34 5.42
CA ILE A 19 2.57 -1.05 5.62
C ILE A 19 3.58 -0.13 6.27
N ILE A 20 3.93 0.95 5.59
CA ILE A 20 4.87 1.96 6.07
C ILE A 20 4.07 3.23 6.40
N PRO A 21 3.84 3.53 7.69
CA PRO A 21 3.21 4.78 8.11
C PRO A 21 4.05 5.99 7.66
N GLN A 22 3.37 7.02 7.19
CA GLN A 22 3.92 8.36 6.94
C GLN A 22 3.11 9.37 7.78
N HIS A 23 3.39 10.67 7.64
CA HIS A 23 2.72 11.71 8.44
C HIS A 23 1.18 11.69 8.30
N ASP A 24 0.67 11.55 7.08
CA ASP A 24 -0.77 11.67 6.77
C ASP A 24 -1.31 10.56 5.84
N HIS A 25 -0.50 9.54 5.56
CA HIS A 25 -0.82 8.44 4.66
C HIS A 25 0.01 7.20 5.00
N PHE A 26 -0.28 6.08 4.33
CA PHE A 26 0.44 4.82 4.46
C PHE A 26 0.92 4.37 3.09
N ARG A 27 2.19 3.97 2.98
CA ARG A 27 2.69 3.30 1.78
C ARG A 27 2.45 1.80 1.89
N ILE A 28 1.96 1.21 0.81
CA ILE A 28 1.72 -0.22 0.70
C ILE A 28 2.83 -0.80 -0.16
N VAL A 29 3.61 -1.72 0.40
CA VAL A 29 4.76 -2.34 -0.25
C VAL A 29 4.56 -3.85 -0.35
N TYR A 30 4.90 -4.43 -1.49
CA TYR A 30 4.95 -5.87 -1.72
C TYR A 30 6.25 -6.20 -2.44
N LEU A 31 7.03 -7.14 -1.89
CA LEU A 31 8.33 -7.54 -2.46
C LEU A 31 9.21 -6.34 -2.89
N GLU A 32 9.35 -5.37 -1.99
CA GLU A 32 10.14 -4.14 -2.21
C GLU A 32 9.55 -3.17 -3.26
N GLU A 33 8.42 -3.49 -3.89
CA GLU A 33 7.68 -2.63 -4.82
C GLU A 33 6.55 -1.88 -4.11
N ILE A 34 6.43 -0.58 -4.39
CA ILE A 34 5.32 0.24 -3.88
C ILE A 34 4.08 -0.05 -4.74
N LEU A 35 3.07 -0.69 -4.17
CA LEU A 35 1.79 -0.96 -4.85
C LEU A 35 0.91 0.29 -4.90
N GLY A 36 1.04 1.16 -3.92
CA GLY A 36 0.30 2.42 -3.86
C GLY A 36 0.38 3.08 -2.50
N ILE A 37 -0.35 4.17 -2.38
CA ILE A 37 -0.43 4.94 -1.13
C ILE A 37 -1.88 5.04 -0.71
N LEU A 38 -2.16 4.67 0.54
CA LEU A 38 -3.48 4.73 1.12
C LEU A 38 -3.58 5.94 2.05
N LYS A 39 -4.56 6.79 1.81
CA LYS A 39 -4.82 7.98 2.63
C LYS A 39 -6.26 7.99 3.10
N LYS A 40 -6.46 8.29 4.38
CA LYS A 40 -7.80 8.49 4.94
C LYS A 40 -8.30 9.89 4.56
N GLN A 41 -9.44 9.95 3.87
CA GLN A 41 -10.13 11.19 3.53
C GLN A 41 -11.55 11.14 4.11
N GLY A 42 -11.76 11.85 5.22
CA GLY A 42 -13.01 11.75 5.98
C GLY A 42 -13.18 10.34 6.59
N SER A 43 -14.27 9.68 6.24
CA SER A 43 -14.58 8.30 6.63
C SER A 43 -13.92 7.23 5.74
N ASP A 44 -13.42 7.62 4.57
CA ASP A 44 -13.07 6.69 3.51
C ASP A 44 -11.55 6.59 3.33
N TRP A 45 -11.10 5.42 2.90
CA TRP A 45 -9.71 5.16 2.57
C TRP A 45 -9.55 5.18 1.05
N ILE A 46 -8.72 6.11 0.55
CA ILE A 46 -8.51 6.32 -0.88
C ILE A 46 -7.13 5.83 -1.25
N LEU A 47 -7.08 4.95 -2.25
CA LEU A 47 -5.83 4.54 -2.89
C LEU A 47 -5.41 5.59 -3.91
N MET A 48 -4.34 6.31 -3.59
CA MET A 48 -3.67 7.23 -4.48
C MET A 48 -2.64 6.46 -5.31
N LYS A 49 -2.61 6.71 -6.62
CA LYS A 49 -1.60 6.11 -7.49
C LYS A 49 -0.24 6.70 -7.19
N ALA A 50 0.81 5.89 -7.31
CA ALA A 50 2.19 6.33 -7.06
C ALA A 50 2.63 7.52 -7.93
N ASP A 51 1.97 7.75 -9.08
CA ASP A 51 2.24 8.89 -9.98
C ASP A 51 1.61 10.22 -9.54
N GLU A 52 0.67 10.20 -8.59
CA GLU A 52 -0.01 11.40 -8.07
C GLU A 52 0.68 11.99 -6.84
N ILE A 53 1.84 11.43 -6.46
CA ILE A 53 2.53 11.76 -5.22
C ILE A 53 3.91 12.28 -5.57
N ASP A 54 4.20 13.45 -5.00
CA ASP A 54 5.31 14.35 -5.27
C ASP A 54 6.63 13.65 -5.64
N ALA A 55 7.32 14.17 -6.66
CA ALA A 55 8.49 13.58 -7.29
C ALA A 55 9.65 13.31 -6.31
N GLU A 56 9.70 13.98 -5.16
CA GLU A 56 10.64 13.72 -4.08
C GLU A 56 10.46 12.33 -3.43
N THR A 57 9.28 11.71 -3.56
CA THR A 57 9.02 10.33 -3.15
C THR A 57 9.44 9.30 -4.20
N LEU A 58 9.60 9.73 -5.46
CA LEU A 58 9.92 8.90 -6.62
C LEU A 58 11.43 8.72 -6.86
N VAL A 59 12.30 9.19 -5.96
CA VAL A 59 13.77 9.10 -6.14
C VAL A 59 14.27 7.64 -6.20
N THR A 60 13.44 6.64 -5.87
CA THR A 60 13.77 5.22 -6.04
C THR A 60 13.30 4.61 -7.37
N LYS A 61 12.58 5.36 -8.24
CA LYS A 61 11.87 4.80 -9.41
C LYS A 61 12.74 4.38 -10.60
N ASN A 62 14.07 4.46 -10.50
CA ASN A 62 14.96 4.18 -11.63
C ASN A 62 15.77 2.88 -11.56
N LYS A 63 15.36 1.88 -10.74
CA LYS A 63 16.10 0.60 -10.69
C LYS A 63 15.33 -0.72 -10.71
N LEU A 64 14.02 -0.74 -10.93
CA LEU A 64 13.29 -2.01 -10.99
C LEU A 64 12.34 -2.04 -12.19
N THR A 65 12.90 -2.07 -13.41
CA THR A 65 12.17 -2.60 -14.55
C THR A 65 12.56 -4.06 -14.74
N GLY A 66 11.57 -4.94 -14.65
CA GLY A 66 11.61 -6.24 -15.30
C GLY A 66 11.73 -7.42 -14.35
N SER A 67 10.61 -7.81 -13.71
CA SER A 67 10.04 -9.17 -13.72
C SER A 67 9.00 -9.35 -12.62
N GLY A 68 7.71 -9.38 -13.00
CA GLY A 68 6.72 -10.31 -12.42
C GLY A 68 6.16 -10.00 -11.03
N HIS A 69 5.15 -9.13 -10.96
CA HIS A 69 3.79 -9.38 -10.42
C HIS A 69 3.05 -8.04 -10.42
N HIS A 70 2.23 -7.79 -11.45
CA HIS A 70 1.44 -6.57 -11.52
C HIS A 70 0.23 -6.71 -10.58
N ILE A 71 0.45 -6.49 -9.28
CA ILE A 71 -0.62 -6.56 -8.28
C ILE A 71 -1.42 -5.26 -8.35
N SER A 72 -2.65 -5.37 -8.81
CA SER A 72 -3.61 -4.27 -8.78
C SER A 72 -4.47 -4.39 -7.53
N LEU A 73 -4.42 -3.38 -6.67
CA LEU A 73 -5.27 -3.30 -5.50
C LEU A 73 -6.67 -2.81 -5.92
N GLY A 74 -7.65 -3.69 -5.86
CA GLY A 74 -9.06 -3.38 -6.06
C GLY A 74 -9.75 -2.98 -4.75
N VAL A 75 -11.08 -2.81 -4.83
CA VAL A 75 -11.90 -2.43 -3.67
C VAL A 75 -11.80 -3.46 -2.54
N ALA A 76 -11.76 -4.76 -2.88
CA ALA A 76 -11.68 -5.82 -1.89
C ALA A 76 -10.35 -5.82 -1.13
N GLU A 77 -9.22 -5.61 -1.82
CA GLU A 77 -7.91 -5.48 -1.20
C GLU A 77 -7.84 -4.21 -0.35
N ILE A 78 -8.32 -3.07 -0.85
CA ILE A 78 -8.33 -1.80 -0.11
C ILE A 78 -9.07 -1.96 1.22
N ASN A 79 -10.24 -2.60 1.22
CA ASN A 79 -11.03 -2.80 2.44
C ASN A 79 -10.31 -3.67 3.49
N GLN A 80 -9.60 -4.71 3.04
CA GLN A 80 -8.79 -5.54 3.93
C GLN A 80 -7.62 -4.74 4.52
N ILE A 81 -6.92 -3.97 3.69
CA ILE A 81 -5.79 -3.14 4.11
C ILE A 81 -6.24 -2.06 5.09
N SER A 82 -7.32 -1.34 4.80
CA SER A 82 -7.85 -0.31 5.68
C SER A 82 -8.29 -0.89 7.03
N GLY A 83 -8.99 -2.03 7.02
CA GLY A 83 -9.40 -2.70 8.24
C GLY A 83 -8.21 -3.14 9.09
N ALA A 84 -7.15 -3.65 8.46
CA ALA A 84 -5.93 -4.03 9.16
C ALA A 84 -5.20 -2.81 9.76
N ILE A 85 -5.13 -1.69 9.03
CA ILE A 85 -4.56 -0.44 9.53
C ILE A 85 -5.36 0.08 10.72
N GLU A 86 -6.69 0.09 10.64
CA GLU A 86 -7.55 0.56 11.73
C GLU A 86 -7.42 -0.29 12.99
N ASN A 87 -7.37 -1.62 12.84
CA ASN A 87 -7.12 -2.53 13.96
C ASN A 87 -5.73 -2.30 14.60
N HIS A 88 -4.73 -1.92 13.80
CA HIS A 88 -3.38 -1.63 14.31
C HIS A 88 -3.24 -0.23 14.93
N LEU A 89 -4.17 0.68 14.64
CA LEU A 89 -4.23 2.04 15.20
C LEU A 89 -4.97 2.11 16.55
N GLN A 90 -5.72 1.07 16.92
CA GLN A 90 -6.40 0.94 18.22
C GLN A 90 -5.41 0.65 19.35
#